data_AF-A0A291DZG0-F1
#
_entry.id   AF-A0A291DZG0-F1
#
_cell.length_a   1.000
_cell.length_b   1.000
_cell.length_c   1.000
_cell.angle_alpha   90.00
_cell.angle_beta   90.00
_cell.angle_gamma   90.00
#
_symmetry.space_group_name_H-M   'P 1'
#
loop_
_entity.id
_entity.type
_entity.pdbx_description
1 polymer ?
#
loop_
_entity_poly.entity_id
_entity_poly.type
_entity_poly.pdbx_seq_one_letter_code
_entity_poly.pdbx_strand_id
1 'polypeptide(L)'
;MKYIFILLMLMVSGCVGDRLDFRHAGSIFQKNKDYVCVNSKRDDVITYYILSSSEDNYQHPLFFENYVQKKYPDHCFNLTLKKDVIYNLLYKMNDVKYRVNFALDDDGTIKQGVNYL
;
A
#
# COMPACT_ATOMS: atom_id res chain seq x y z
N MET A 1 50.86 18.72 -4.85
CA MET A 1 49.77 18.04 -5.60
C MET A 1 49.46 16.69 -4.95
N LYS A 2 48.72 16.68 -3.83
CA LYS A 2 48.50 15.47 -2.99
C LYS A 2 47.11 15.42 -2.34
N TYR A 3 46.18 16.32 -2.72
CA TYR A 3 44.90 16.46 -2.01
C TYR A 3 43.66 16.38 -2.91
N ILE A 4 43.81 16.25 -4.23
CA ILE A 4 42.67 16.28 -5.16
C ILE A 4 41.93 14.93 -5.21
N PHE A 5 42.61 13.81 -4.91
CA PHE A 5 41.98 12.48 -4.95
C PHE A 5 41.11 12.12 -3.74
N ILE A 6 41.18 12.89 -2.65
CA ILE A 6 40.43 12.58 -1.40
C ILE A 6 38.99 13.10 -1.46
N LEU A 7 38.70 14.11 -2.30
CA LEU A 7 37.36 14.71 -2.40
C LEU A 7 36.33 13.85 -3.14
N LEU A 8 36.78 12.86 -3.94
CA LEU A 8 35.88 12.05 -4.76
C LEU A 8 35.17 10.92 -3.98
N MET A 9 35.64 10.58 -2.77
CA MET A 9 35.05 9.51 -1.96
C MET A 9 33.80 9.94 -1.17
N LEU A 10 33.51 11.24 -1.07
CA LEU A 10 32.36 11.75 -0.32
C LEU A 10 31.05 11.83 -1.13
N MET A 11 31.08 11.49 -2.43
CA MET A 11 29.90 11.54 -3.31
C MET A 11 29.19 10.19 -3.47
N VAL A 12 29.43 9.23 -2.58
CA VAL A 12 28.57 8.05 -2.44
C VAL A 12 27.59 8.28 -1.27
N SER A 13 26.91 9.42 -1.25
CA SER A 13 25.66 9.51 -0.47
C SER A 13 24.65 8.65 -1.22
N GLY A 14 24.58 7.38 -0.84
CA GLY A 14 23.50 6.50 -1.25
C GLY A 14 22.19 7.24 -1.00
N CYS A 15 21.38 7.36 -2.06
CA CYS A 15 20.03 7.89 -1.93
C CYS A 15 19.30 6.92 -1.00
N VAL A 16 19.20 7.28 0.29
CA VAL A 16 18.33 6.59 1.23
C VAL A 16 16.93 7.04 0.82
N GLY A 17 16.45 6.46 -0.28
CA GLY A 17 15.08 6.63 -0.72
C GLY A 17 14.24 6.19 0.46
N ASP A 18 13.54 7.13 1.06
CA ASP A 18 12.58 6.95 2.14
C ASP A 18 11.39 6.15 1.60
N ARG A 19 11.66 4.93 1.15
CA ARG A 19 10.67 3.93 0.81
C ARG A 19 10.03 3.62 2.14
N LEU A 20 8.87 4.25 2.38
CA LEU A 20 8.02 3.98 3.52
C LEU A 20 8.04 2.48 3.79
N ASP A 21 8.54 2.09 4.96
CA ASP A 21 8.89 0.71 5.24
C ASP A 21 7.62 -0.13 5.52
N PHE A 22 6.89 -0.49 4.47
CA PHE A 22 5.70 -1.35 4.53
C PHE A 22 6.10 -2.82 4.33
N ARG A 23 6.75 -3.39 5.35
CA ARG A 23 7.28 -4.77 5.31
C ARG A 23 6.29 -5.85 5.74
N HIS A 24 5.26 -5.48 6.51
CA HIS A 24 4.31 -6.47 6.98
C HIS A 24 3.31 -6.80 5.88
N ALA A 25 3.06 -8.10 5.66
CA ALA A 25 2.03 -8.54 4.74
C ALA A 25 0.66 -8.12 5.28
N GLY A 26 -0.03 -7.28 4.52
CA GLY A 26 -1.41 -6.90 4.79
C GLY A 26 -2.38 -8.00 4.37
N SER A 27 -3.62 -7.89 4.83
CA SER A 27 -4.68 -8.81 4.44
C SER A 27 -6.00 -8.08 4.26
N ILE A 28 -6.71 -8.44 3.20
CA ILE A 28 -8.01 -7.87 2.85
C ILE A 28 -9.02 -8.96 2.51
N PHE A 29 -10.28 -8.57 2.42
CA PHE A 29 -11.37 -9.40 1.90
C PHE A 29 -12.38 -8.53 1.15
N GLN A 30 -13.13 -9.17 0.27
CA GLN A 30 -14.25 -8.54 -0.41
C GLN A 30 -15.50 -8.68 0.46
N LYS A 31 -16.08 -7.55 0.89
CA LYS A 31 -17.33 -7.56 1.66
C LYS A 31 -18.54 -7.73 0.73
N ASN A 32 -18.49 -7.10 -0.44
CA ASN A 32 -19.44 -7.24 -1.54
C ASN A 32 -18.79 -6.68 -2.83
N LYS A 33 -19.56 -6.54 -3.92
CA LYS A 33 -19.06 -6.05 -5.21
C LYS A 33 -18.43 -4.65 -5.17
N ASP A 34 -18.84 -3.81 -4.22
CA ASP A 34 -18.47 -2.41 -4.13
C ASP A 34 -17.55 -2.11 -2.94
N TYR A 35 -17.26 -3.09 -2.10
CA TYR A 35 -16.48 -2.86 -0.87
C TYR A 35 -15.37 -3.89 -0.68
N VAL A 36 -14.15 -3.36 -0.54
CA VAL A 36 -12.97 -4.09 -0.09
C VAL A 36 -12.60 -3.62 1.30
N CYS A 37 -12.34 -4.55 2.22
CA CYS A 37 -12.09 -4.24 3.62
C CYS A 37 -10.77 -4.86 4.09
N VAL A 38 -10.11 -4.19 5.03
CA VAL A 38 -8.92 -4.71 5.72
C VAL A 38 -9.35 -5.75 6.76
N ASN A 39 -8.71 -6.92 6.75
CA ASN A 39 -8.86 -7.91 7.82
C ASN A 39 -8.30 -7.33 9.12
N SER A 40 -9.20 -7.04 10.06
CA SER A 40 -8.92 -6.30 11.29
C SER A 40 -9.88 -6.72 12.41
N LYS A 41 -9.54 -6.35 13.65
CA LYS A 41 -10.26 -6.65 14.89
C LYS A 41 -10.88 -5.38 15.48
N ARG A 42 -11.75 -5.55 16.49
CA ARG A 42 -12.55 -4.47 17.09
C ARG A 42 -11.72 -3.28 17.63
N ASP A 43 -10.53 -3.55 18.15
CA ASP A 43 -9.69 -2.52 18.76
C ASP A 43 -8.63 -1.96 17.79
N ASP A 44 -8.63 -2.44 16.54
CA ASP A 44 -7.69 -1.95 15.54
C ASP A 44 -8.09 -0.55 15.07
N VAL A 45 -7.07 0.29 14.86
CA VAL A 45 -7.22 1.66 14.35
C VAL A 45 -6.28 1.87 13.18
N ILE A 46 -6.85 2.23 12.02
CA ILE A 46 -6.09 2.66 10.84
C ILE A 46 -5.80 4.16 10.96
N THR A 47 -4.53 4.53 10.84
CA THR A 47 -4.07 5.93 10.95
C THR A 47 -3.47 6.52 9.68
N TYR A 48 -3.24 5.67 8.68
CA TYR A 48 -2.77 6.06 7.36
C TYR A 48 -3.19 4.99 6.36
N TYR A 49 -3.56 5.40 5.16
CA TYR A 49 -3.70 4.49 4.04
C TYR A 49 -3.47 5.18 2.69
N ILE A 50 -3.02 4.40 1.72
CA ILE A 50 -3.00 4.73 0.30
C ILE A 50 -3.41 3.50 -0.49
N LEU A 51 -4.42 3.66 -1.34
CA LEU A 51 -4.90 2.64 -2.27
C LEU A 51 -4.68 3.14 -3.70
N SER A 52 -3.88 2.44 -4.48
CA SER A 52 -3.59 2.74 -5.88
C SER A 52 -3.93 1.56 -6.80
N SER A 53 -4.00 1.81 -8.10
CA SER A 53 -4.21 0.80 -9.14
C SER A 53 -3.12 0.89 -10.21
N SER A 54 -2.89 -0.23 -10.91
CA SER A 54 -1.96 -0.31 -12.03
C SER A 54 -2.43 0.45 -13.27
N GLU A 55 -3.74 0.67 -13.42
CA GLU A 55 -4.30 1.47 -14.52
C GLU A 55 -3.85 2.93 -14.44
N ASP A 56 -3.56 3.44 -13.24
CA ASP A 56 -3.39 4.86 -13.00
C ASP A 56 -2.07 5.18 -12.25
N ASN A 57 -1.01 4.46 -12.61
CA ASN A 57 0.33 4.57 -11.99
C ASN A 57 0.95 5.99 -12.03
N TYR A 58 0.36 6.94 -12.77
CA TYR A 58 0.84 8.33 -12.89
C TYR A 58 -0.14 9.39 -12.33
N GLN A 59 -1.27 8.99 -11.72
CA GLN A 59 -2.25 9.91 -11.13
C GLN A 59 -2.40 9.74 -9.62
N HIS A 60 -3.34 10.52 -9.05
CA HIS A 60 -3.72 10.48 -7.65
C HIS A 60 -4.18 9.08 -7.25
N PRO A 61 -3.82 8.61 -6.04
CA PRO A 61 -4.32 7.35 -5.52
C PRO A 61 -5.86 7.36 -5.45
N LEU A 62 -6.48 6.19 -5.67
CA LEU A 62 -7.92 5.99 -5.57
C LEU A 62 -8.44 6.44 -4.20
N PHE A 63 -7.67 6.15 -3.15
CA PHE A 63 -7.94 6.59 -1.79
C PHE A 63 -6.63 6.96 -1.11
N PHE A 64 -6.61 8.08 -0.40
CA PHE A 64 -5.48 8.50 0.40
C PHE A 64 -5.92 9.32 1.60
N GLU A 65 -5.50 8.90 2.78
CA GLU A 65 -5.58 9.71 3.98
C GLU A 65 -4.34 9.51 4.86
N ASN A 66 -3.94 10.62 5.48
CA ASN A 66 -2.87 10.66 6.47
C ASN A 66 -3.42 11.25 7.78
N TYR A 67 -2.96 10.73 8.91
CA TYR A 67 -3.39 11.13 10.26
C TYR A 67 -4.88 10.92 10.55
N VAL A 68 -5.50 9.92 9.92
CA VAL A 68 -6.89 9.51 10.18
C VAL A 68 -6.98 8.72 11.50
N GLN A 69 -8.18 8.54 12.04
CA GLN A 69 -8.45 7.60 13.15
C GLN A 69 -9.64 6.72 12.78
N LYS A 70 -9.49 5.91 11.73
CA LYS A 70 -10.52 4.97 11.29
C LYS A 70 -10.55 3.82 12.29
N LYS A 71 -11.66 3.66 12.99
CA LYS A 71 -11.87 2.59 13.98
C LYS A 71 -12.70 1.48 13.36
N TYR A 72 -12.47 0.24 13.77
CA TYR A 72 -13.34 -0.86 13.42
C TYR A 72 -14.81 -0.54 13.78
N PRO A 73 -15.79 -0.85 12.92
CA PRO A 73 -15.69 -1.64 11.68
C PRO A 73 -15.42 -0.84 10.40
N ASP A 74 -15.09 0.45 10.49
CA ASP A 74 -14.92 1.33 9.33
C ASP A 74 -13.53 1.18 8.67
N HIS A 75 -13.19 -0.04 8.25
CA HIS A 75 -11.92 -0.36 7.57
C HIS A 75 -12.15 -0.79 6.12
N CYS A 76 -13.19 -0.25 5.50
CA CYS A 76 -13.61 -0.57 4.14
C CYS A 76 -13.42 0.61 3.20
N PHE A 77 -13.18 0.29 1.92
CA PHE A 77 -13.06 1.21 0.81
C PHE A 77 -14.19 0.90 -0.18
N ASN A 78 -14.91 1.93 -0.61
CA ASN A 78 -15.96 1.80 -1.62
C ASN A 78 -15.30 1.70 -3.01
N LEU A 79 -14.89 0.49 -3.39
CA LEU A 79 -14.14 0.20 -4.59
C LEU A 79 -14.71 -1.05 -5.27
N THR A 80 -15.22 -0.87 -6.49
CA THR A 80 -15.54 -1.98 -7.40
C THR A 80 -14.27 -2.39 -8.14
N LEU A 81 -13.85 -3.64 -7.97
CA LEU A 81 -12.64 -4.16 -8.59
C LEU A 81 -12.88 -4.51 -10.07
N LYS A 82 -11.86 -4.29 -10.89
CA LYS A 82 -11.85 -4.64 -12.31
C LYS A 82 -10.94 -5.85 -12.55
N LYS A 83 -11.26 -6.65 -13.57
CA LYS A 83 -10.36 -7.68 -14.08
C LYS A 83 -9.12 -7.03 -14.70
N ASP A 84 -8.00 -7.75 -14.65
CA ASP A 84 -6.70 -7.33 -15.21
C ASP A 84 -6.10 -6.05 -14.59
N VAL A 85 -6.61 -5.64 -13.42
CA VAL A 85 -6.09 -4.50 -12.65
C VAL A 85 -5.47 -4.99 -11.36
N ILE A 86 -4.22 -4.56 -11.10
CA ILE A 86 -3.53 -4.81 -9.84
C ILE A 86 -3.73 -3.59 -8.95
N TYR A 87 -4.16 -3.83 -7.72
CA TYR A 87 -4.32 -2.83 -6.69
C TYR A 87 -3.21 -2.97 -5.66
N ASN A 88 -2.72 -1.84 -5.15
CA ASN A 88 -1.77 -1.80 -4.04
C ASN A 88 -2.38 -0.99 -2.90
N LEU A 89 -2.54 -1.62 -1.74
CA LEU A 89 -2.93 -0.97 -0.50
C LEU A 89 -1.73 -0.95 0.44
N LEU A 90 -1.33 0.25 0.85
CA LEU A 90 -0.42 0.46 1.97
C LEU A 90 -1.24 1.07 3.11
N TYR A 91 -1.11 0.55 4.32
CA TYR A 91 -1.86 1.07 5.46
C TYR A 91 -1.06 0.95 6.75
N LYS A 92 -1.32 1.85 7.69
CA LYS A 92 -0.79 1.81 9.05
C LYS A 92 -1.93 1.49 10.00
N MET A 93 -1.82 0.39 10.73
CA MET A 93 -2.81 -0.08 11.70
C MET A 93 -2.11 -0.42 13.01
N ASN A 94 -2.56 0.18 14.12
CA ASN A 94 -1.94 0.03 15.45
C ASN A 94 -0.43 0.25 15.43
N ASP A 95 0.00 1.32 14.79
CA ASP A 95 1.40 1.67 14.58
C ASP A 95 2.25 0.75 13.69
N VAL A 96 1.67 -0.32 13.14
CA VAL A 96 2.34 -1.25 12.23
C VAL A 96 1.98 -0.93 10.77
N LYS A 97 2.99 -0.96 9.89
CA LYS A 97 2.88 -0.64 8.46
C LYS A 97 2.72 -1.92 7.62
N TYR A 98 1.60 -2.05 6.94
CA TYR A 98 1.23 -3.20 6.12
C TYR A 98 1.15 -2.86 4.63
N ARG A 99 1.49 -3.83 3.79
CA ARG A 99 1.32 -3.78 2.33
C ARG A 99 0.59 -5.01 1.84
N VAL A 100 -0.40 -4.79 0.97
CA VAL A 100 -1.02 -5.87 0.19
C VAL A 100 -1.17 -5.43 -1.26
N ASN A 101 -0.73 -6.29 -2.16
CA ASN A 101 -1.08 -6.21 -3.57
C ASN A 101 -2.16 -7.25 -3.85
N PHE A 102 -3.17 -6.90 -4.64
CA PHE A 102 -4.27 -7.81 -4.93
C PHE A 102 -4.90 -7.50 -6.28
N ALA A 103 -5.57 -8.50 -6.84
CA ALA A 103 -6.32 -8.40 -8.09
C ALA A 103 -7.53 -9.35 -8.02
N LEU A 104 -8.48 -9.17 -8.93
CA LEU A 104 -9.46 -10.23 -9.19
C LEU A 104 -8.79 -11.39 -9.91
N ASP A 105 -9.14 -12.61 -9.53
CA ASP A 105 -8.85 -13.79 -10.34
C ASP A 105 -9.97 -14.07 -11.36
N ASP A 106 -9.89 -15.22 -12.03
CA ASP A 106 -10.81 -15.59 -13.10
C ASP A 106 -12.25 -15.78 -12.61
N ASP A 107 -12.41 -16.28 -11.38
CA ASP A 107 -13.70 -16.53 -10.74
C ASP A 107 -14.33 -15.27 -10.11
N GLY A 108 -13.56 -14.17 -10.09
CA GLY A 108 -14.01 -12.87 -9.60
C GLY A 108 -13.84 -12.73 -8.08
N THR A 109 -13.03 -13.58 -7.45
CA THR A 109 -12.60 -13.42 -6.06
C THR A 109 -11.25 -12.70 -5.99
N ILE A 110 -10.88 -12.28 -4.78
CA ILE A 110 -9.65 -11.53 -4.55
C ILE A 110 -8.47 -12.49 -4.37
N LYS A 111 -7.48 -12.38 -5.27
CA LYS A 111 -6.16 -12.98 -5.11
C LYS A 111 -5.18 -11.96 -4.55
N GLN A 112 -4.55 -12.30 -3.42
CA GLN A 112 -3.57 -11.44 -2.72
C GLN A 112 -2.12 -11.88 -3.02
N GLY A 113 -1.17 -10.97 -2.86
CA GLY A 113 0.26 -11.23 -3.12
C GLY A 113 0.63 -11.20 -4.60
N VAL A 114 -0.18 -10.54 -5.43
CA VAL A 114 0.08 -10.40 -6.87
C VAL A 114 1.25 -9.41 -7.09
N ASN A 115 2.16 -9.73 -8.00
CA ASN A 115 3.22 -8.81 -8.42
C ASN A 115 2.84 -8.16 -9.75
N TYR A 116 3.35 -6.94 -9.99
CA TYR A 116 3.30 -6.34 -11.31
C TYR A 116 4.03 -7.28 -12.27
N LEU A 117 3.30 -7.83 -13.25
CA LEU A 117 3.84 -8.67 -14.32
C LEU A 117 4.73 -7.84 -15.24
#